data_AF-A0A174B8Y5-F1
#
_entry.id   AF-A0A174B8Y5-F1
#
_cell.length_a   1.000
_cell.length_b   1.000
_cell.length_c   1.000
_cell.angle_alpha   90.00
_cell.angle_beta   90.00
_cell.angle_gamma   90.00
#
_symmetry.space_group_name_H-M   'P 1'
#
loop_
_entity.id
_entity.type
_entity.pdbx_description
1 polymer ?
#
loop_
_entity_poly.entity_id
_entity_poly.type
_entity_poly.pdbx_seq_one_letter_code
_entity_poly.pdbx_strand_id
1 'polypeptide(L)'
;MIWKNYWRNIKSSFIPTINTVVGIFVEKNMIEIRAGPEPVLFLCKKLRKKDRAVNEILMQTYTIALPVLLGYIVWLLKNQKRDRDANSKGTMLLLRVQLIEYHSKYTQLGDIPSYAYQNFCEMYEAYHALGGNGMVTKMKQEIDELHIKKKGD
;
A
#
# COMPACT_ATOMS: atom_id res chain seq x y z
N MET A 1 48.88 79.66 -16.15
CA MET A 1 49.22 79.12 -14.81
C MET A 1 48.05 79.14 -13.81
N ILE A 2 47.06 80.03 -13.97
CA ILE A 2 45.97 80.29 -13.00
C ILE A 2 44.96 79.13 -12.88
N TRP A 3 44.58 78.50 -14.00
CA TRP A 3 43.61 77.41 -14.02
C TRP A 3 44.04 76.15 -13.24
N LYS A 4 45.33 75.83 -13.24
CA LYS A 4 45.88 74.69 -12.47
C LYS A 4 45.79 74.94 -10.96
N ASN A 5 45.88 76.18 -10.49
CA ASN A 5 45.74 76.50 -9.07
C ASN A 5 44.27 76.54 -8.63
N TYR A 6 43.37 77.03 -9.50
CA TYR A 6 41.93 77.06 -9.20
C TYR A 6 41.37 75.64 -8.99
N TRP A 7 41.71 74.70 -9.88
CA TRP A 7 41.29 73.30 -9.75
C TRP A 7 41.90 72.58 -8.54
N ARG A 8 43.13 72.95 -8.16
CA ARG A 8 43.83 72.38 -6.99
C ARG A 8 43.20 72.83 -5.68
N ASN A 9 42.75 74.08 -5.60
CA ASN A 9 42.09 74.65 -4.42
C ASN A 9 40.67 74.08 -4.20
N ILE A 10 39.92 73.86 -5.29
CA ILE A 10 38.60 73.20 -5.24
C ILE A 10 38.72 71.75 -4.77
N LYS A 11 39.70 71.00 -5.30
CA LYS A 11 39.98 69.63 -4.83
C LYS A 11 40.39 69.59 -3.36
N SER A 12 41.24 70.52 -2.92
CA SER A 12 41.69 70.62 -1.52
C SER A 12 40.54 70.84 -0.53
N SER A 13 39.52 71.60 -0.91
CA SER A 13 38.44 72.01 0.00
C SER A 13 37.26 71.02 0.02
N PHE A 14 37.05 70.25 -1.05
CA PHE A 14 35.85 69.41 -1.22
C PHE A 14 36.10 67.92 -0.92
N ILE A 15 37.31 67.42 -1.19
CA ILE A 15 37.68 66.01 -0.96
C ILE A 15 37.60 65.61 0.53
N PRO A 16 38.05 66.45 1.50
CA PRO A 16 37.94 66.08 2.92
C PRO A 16 36.49 65.91 3.35
N THR A 17 35.60 66.80 2.91
CA THR A 17 34.18 66.82 3.28
C THR A 17 33.42 65.62 2.69
N ILE A 18 33.69 65.27 1.44
CA ILE A 18 33.15 64.05 0.83
C ILE A 18 33.64 62.81 1.58
N ASN A 19 34.94 62.73 1.89
CA ASN A 19 35.49 61.58 2.59
C ASN A 19 34.90 61.41 3.99
N THR A 20 34.59 62.51 4.69
CA THR A 20 33.90 62.44 6.00
C THR A 20 32.45 61.97 5.85
N VAL A 21 31.69 62.48 4.89
CA VAL A 21 30.28 62.08 4.70
C VAL A 21 30.18 60.62 4.21
N VAL A 22 31.06 60.22 3.29
CA VAL A 22 31.17 58.82 2.83
C VAL A 22 31.64 57.92 3.97
N GLY A 23 32.59 58.37 4.80
CA GLY A 23 33.02 57.65 6.00
C GLY A 23 31.87 57.41 6.98
N ILE A 24 31.12 58.46 7.34
CA ILE A 24 29.96 58.37 8.24
C ILE A 24 28.85 57.49 7.64
N PHE A 25 28.60 57.56 6.33
CA PHE A 25 27.62 56.71 5.65
C PHE A 25 28.06 55.24 5.65
N VAL A 26 29.33 54.96 5.34
CA VAL A 26 29.89 53.60 5.39
C VAL A 26 29.89 53.05 6.81
N GLU A 27 30.21 53.87 7.80
CA GLU A 27 30.26 53.47 9.21
C GLU A 27 28.85 53.22 9.77
N LYS A 28 27.85 54.06 9.44
CA LYS A 28 26.44 53.80 9.75
C LYS A 28 25.93 52.50 9.12
N ASN A 29 26.22 52.28 7.83
CA ASN A 29 25.83 51.03 7.15
C ASN A 29 26.57 49.81 7.71
N MET A 30 27.84 49.94 8.11
CA MET A 30 28.60 48.87 8.78
C MET A 30 28.02 48.52 10.16
N ILE A 31 27.55 49.49 10.94
CA ILE A 31 26.93 49.25 12.26
C ILE A 31 25.59 48.52 12.10
N GLU A 32 24.81 48.86 11.07
CA GLU A 32 23.54 48.19 10.76
C GLU A 32 23.75 46.74 10.29
N ILE A 33 24.85 46.45 9.57
CA ILE A 33 25.25 45.08 9.20
C ILE A 33 25.84 44.30 10.40
N ARG A 34 26.38 44.99 11.42
CA ARG A 34 26.93 44.38 12.65
C ARG A 34 25.86 44.06 13.71
N ALA A 35 24.66 44.66 13.62
CA ALA A 35 23.48 44.19 14.33
C ALA A 35 23.02 42.86 13.70
N GLY A 36 23.72 41.79 14.10
CA GLY A 36 23.67 40.48 13.45
C GLY A 36 22.28 39.82 13.40
N PRO A 37 22.17 38.67 12.72
CA PRO A 37 20.93 37.95 12.45
C PRO A 37 20.29 37.32 13.70
N GLU A 38 20.52 37.82 14.91
CA GLU A 38 19.98 37.31 16.18
C GLU A 38 18.47 36.97 16.13
N PRO A 39 17.57 37.86 15.65
CA PRO A 39 16.14 37.52 15.58
C PRO A 39 15.85 36.45 14.51
N VAL A 40 16.59 36.42 13.42
CA VAL A 40 16.44 35.44 12.32
C VAL A 40 16.98 34.08 12.76
N LEU A 41 18.12 34.05 13.46
CA LEU A 41 18.73 32.87 14.05
C LEU A 41 17.84 32.31 15.17
N PHE A 42 17.21 33.18 15.95
CA PHE A 42 16.22 32.81 16.96
C PHE A 42 14.96 32.21 16.33
N LEU A 43 14.41 32.83 15.27
CA LEU A 43 13.29 32.27 14.52
C LEU A 43 13.66 30.91 13.90
N CYS A 44 14.81 30.80 13.24
CA CYS A 44 15.30 29.54 12.67
C CYS A 44 15.52 28.46 13.73
N LYS A 45 16.03 28.80 14.91
CA LYS A 45 16.12 27.86 16.05
C LYS A 45 14.73 27.43 16.53
N LYS A 46 13.77 28.36 16.59
CA LYS A 46 12.39 28.08 17.03
C LYS A 46 11.61 27.23 16.02
N LEU A 47 11.75 27.51 14.73
CA LEU A 47 11.17 26.73 13.63
C LEU A 47 11.75 25.31 13.64
N ARG A 48 13.09 25.17 13.68
CA ARG A 48 13.76 23.86 13.77
C ARG A 48 13.36 23.05 15.01
N LYS A 49 13.13 23.71 16.14
CA LYS A 49 12.67 23.06 17.38
C LYS A 49 11.21 22.61 17.26
N LYS A 50 10.36 23.39 16.59
CA LYS A 50 8.98 23.03 16.27
C LYS A 50 8.92 21.85 15.30
N ASP A 51 9.70 21.87 14.23
CA ASP A 51 9.78 20.76 13.27
C ASP A 51 10.27 19.47 13.93
N ARG A 52 11.25 19.56 14.84
CA ARG A 52 11.73 18.40 15.61
C ARG A 52 10.63 17.83 16.51
N ALA A 53 9.88 18.67 17.21
CA ALA A 53 8.78 18.23 18.06
C ALA A 53 7.63 17.60 17.26
N VAL A 54 7.30 18.16 16.09
CA VAL A 54 6.27 17.58 15.18
C VAL A 54 6.73 16.21 14.66
N ASN A 55 7.99 16.08 14.25
CA ASN A 55 8.55 14.80 13.80
C ASN A 55 8.58 13.76 14.92
N GLU A 56 8.90 14.13 16.16
CA GLU A 56 8.86 13.21 17.30
C GLU A 56 7.45 12.67 17.56
N ILE A 57 6.42 13.52 17.51
CA ILE A 57 5.01 13.11 17.66
C ILE A 57 4.57 12.22 16.50
N LEU A 58 4.94 12.55 15.26
CA LEU A 58 4.63 11.74 14.08
C LEU A 58 5.28 10.35 14.16
N MET A 59 6.55 10.26 14.57
CA MET A 59 7.23 8.97 14.69
C MET A 59 6.63 8.12 15.82
N GLN A 60 6.29 8.70 16.95
CA GLN A 60 5.65 7.98 18.07
C GLN A 60 4.24 7.46 17.73
N THR A 61 3.44 8.28 17.06
CA THR A 61 2.11 7.85 16.61
C THR A 61 2.22 6.75 15.55
N TYR A 62 3.19 6.83 14.64
CA TYR A 62 3.43 5.82 13.63
C TYR A 62 3.91 4.49 14.22
N THR A 63 4.82 4.49 15.18
CA THR A 63 5.32 3.25 15.82
C THR A 63 4.24 2.50 16.58
N ILE A 64 3.21 3.18 17.07
CA ILE A 64 2.07 2.56 17.76
C ILE A 64 0.95 2.20 16.76
N ALA A 65 0.61 3.10 15.84
CA ALA A 65 -0.47 2.88 14.89
C ALA A 65 -0.15 1.77 13.87
N LEU A 66 1.10 1.67 13.42
CA LEU A 66 1.53 0.67 12.44
C LEU A 66 1.30 -0.79 12.92
N PRO A 67 1.78 -1.24 14.09
CA PRO A 67 1.55 -2.60 14.55
C PRO A 67 0.07 -2.90 14.84
N VAL A 68 -0.71 -1.91 15.28
CA VAL A 68 -2.15 -2.08 15.49
C VAL A 68 -2.87 -2.30 14.15
N LEU A 69 -2.58 -1.48 13.14
CA LEU A 69 -3.14 -1.62 11.80
C LEU A 69 -2.71 -2.94 11.13
N LEU A 70 -1.42 -3.27 11.19
CA LEU A 70 -0.90 -4.53 10.67
C LEU A 70 -1.51 -5.73 11.38
N GLY A 71 -1.62 -5.68 12.72
CA GLY A 71 -2.27 -6.71 13.51
C GLY A 71 -3.74 -6.92 13.13
N TYR A 72 -4.47 -5.83 12.89
CA TYR A 72 -5.86 -5.88 12.43
C TYR A 72 -5.98 -6.51 11.03
N ILE A 73 -5.12 -6.12 10.09
CA ILE A 73 -5.10 -6.70 8.72
C ILE A 73 -4.78 -8.20 8.79
N VAL A 74 -3.78 -8.60 9.57
CA VAL A 74 -3.41 -10.02 9.75
C VAL A 74 -4.56 -10.81 10.39
N TRP A 75 -5.21 -10.25 11.41
CA TRP A 75 -6.38 -10.86 12.04
C TRP A 75 -7.54 -11.03 11.04
N LEU A 76 -7.82 -10.01 10.23
CA LEU A 76 -8.86 -10.05 9.21
C LEU A 76 -8.57 -11.10 8.13
N LEU A 77 -7.34 -11.14 7.61
CA LEU A 77 -6.91 -12.17 6.65
C LEU A 77 -7.00 -13.58 7.23
N LYS A 78 -6.64 -13.74 8.51
CA LYS A 78 -6.72 -15.03 9.21
C LYS A 78 -8.17 -15.50 9.38
N ASN A 79 -9.08 -14.59 9.72
CA ASN A 79 -10.50 -14.90 9.81
C ASN A 79 -11.08 -15.27 8.43
N GLN A 80 -10.77 -14.51 7.38
CA GLN A 80 -11.21 -14.81 6.01
C GLN A 80 -10.73 -16.19 5.53
N LYS A 81 -9.49 -16.58 5.85
CA LYS A 81 -8.97 -17.92 5.51
C LYS A 81 -9.77 -19.02 6.21
N ARG A 82 -10.08 -18.85 7.50
CA ARG A 82 -10.87 -19.83 8.26
C ARG A 82 -12.28 -19.98 7.71
N ASP A 83 -12.93 -18.88 7.34
CA ASP A 83 -14.30 -18.90 6.79
C ASP A 83 -14.32 -19.53 5.39
N ARG A 84 -13.28 -19.28 4.58
CA ARG A 84 -13.08 -19.95 3.28
C ARG A 84 -12.87 -21.45 3.43
N ASP A 85 -12.09 -21.88 4.42
CA ASP A 85 -11.83 -23.30 4.70
C ASP A 85 -13.08 -24.04 5.23
N ALA A 86 -13.95 -23.34 5.98
CA ALA A 86 -15.23 -23.89 6.40
C ALA A 86 -16.22 -23.97 5.22
N ASN A 87 -16.27 -22.93 4.38
CA ASN A 87 -17.17 -22.89 3.24
C ASN A 87 -16.78 -23.92 2.15
N SER A 88 -15.49 -24.15 1.92
CA SER A 88 -15.02 -25.19 1.00
C SER A 88 -15.40 -26.59 1.47
N LYS A 89 -15.25 -26.88 2.78
CA LYS A 89 -15.71 -28.14 3.38
C LYS A 89 -17.23 -28.31 3.33
N GLY A 90 -17.99 -27.25 3.61
CA GLY A 90 -19.45 -27.28 3.50
C GLY A 90 -19.90 -27.60 2.07
N THR A 91 -19.32 -26.90 1.09
CA THR A 91 -19.61 -27.12 -0.34
C THR A 91 -19.24 -28.53 -0.78
N MET A 92 -18.09 -29.04 -0.33
CA MET A 92 -17.65 -30.41 -0.61
C MET A 92 -18.64 -31.46 -0.09
N LEU A 93 -19.16 -31.30 1.13
CA LEU A 93 -20.14 -32.24 1.70
C LEU A 93 -21.47 -32.21 0.95
N LEU A 94 -21.94 -31.02 0.56
CA LEU A 94 -23.15 -30.87 -0.25
C LEU A 94 -22.98 -31.53 -1.62
N LEU A 95 -21.85 -31.28 -2.31
CA LEU A 95 -21.53 -31.93 -3.57
C LEU A 95 -21.46 -33.45 -3.43
N ARG A 96 -20.93 -33.96 -2.32
CA ARG A 96 -20.89 -35.40 -2.05
C ARG A 96 -22.29 -35.99 -1.96
N VAL A 97 -23.21 -35.37 -1.21
CA VAL A 97 -24.59 -35.84 -1.10
C VAL A 97 -25.26 -35.82 -2.46
N GLN A 98 -25.08 -34.75 -3.23
CA GLN A 98 -25.64 -34.62 -4.56
C GLN A 98 -25.13 -35.70 -5.51
N LEU A 99 -23.82 -35.99 -5.51
CA LEU A 99 -23.21 -37.05 -6.32
C LEU A 99 -23.74 -38.45 -5.94
N ILE A 100 -23.95 -38.73 -4.65
CA ILE A 100 -24.53 -40.00 -4.18
C ILE A 100 -25.97 -40.15 -4.65
N GLU A 101 -26.78 -39.10 -4.53
CA GLU A 101 -28.17 -39.12 -4.96
C GLU A 101 -28.29 -39.27 -6.49
N TYR A 102 -27.46 -38.54 -7.23
CA TYR A 102 -27.35 -38.68 -8.69
C TYR A 102 -26.96 -40.11 -9.07
N HIS A 103 -25.93 -40.65 -8.45
CA HIS A 103 -25.47 -42.02 -8.67
C HIS A 103 -26.60 -43.02 -8.43
N SER A 104 -27.25 -42.97 -7.26
CA SER A 104 -28.35 -43.87 -6.91
C SER A 104 -29.49 -43.81 -7.94
N LYS A 105 -29.82 -42.62 -8.44
CA LYS A 105 -30.91 -42.44 -9.41
C LYS A 105 -30.61 -43.12 -10.75
N TYR A 106 -29.43 -42.90 -11.31
CA TYR A 106 -29.09 -43.43 -12.64
C TYR A 106 -28.64 -44.89 -12.60
N THR A 107 -28.03 -45.36 -11.50
CA THR A 107 -27.72 -46.78 -11.31
C THR A 107 -29.00 -47.61 -11.16
N GLN A 108 -30.07 -47.07 -10.55
CA GLN A 108 -31.38 -47.75 -10.52
C GLN A 108 -32.06 -47.80 -11.89
N LEU A 109 -31.91 -46.75 -12.70
CA LEU A 109 -32.45 -46.70 -14.06
C LEU A 109 -31.66 -47.57 -15.04
N GLY A 110 -30.41 -47.92 -14.71
CA GLY A 110 -29.51 -48.70 -15.56
C GLY A 110 -29.02 -47.96 -16.80
N ASP A 111 -29.38 -46.70 -16.96
CA ASP A 111 -29.07 -45.88 -18.13
C ASP A 111 -28.82 -44.43 -17.71
N ILE A 112 -27.76 -43.83 -18.26
CA ILE A 112 -27.41 -42.43 -18.06
C ILE A 112 -27.32 -41.70 -19.41
N PRO A 113 -28.14 -40.65 -19.63
CA PRO A 113 -28.02 -39.82 -20.82
C PRO A 113 -26.74 -38.99 -20.80
N SER A 114 -26.18 -38.69 -21.97
CA SER A 114 -24.85 -38.04 -22.10
C SER A 114 -24.72 -36.70 -21.35
N TYR A 115 -25.80 -35.91 -21.27
CA TYR A 115 -25.78 -34.66 -20.51
C TYR A 115 -25.64 -34.90 -19.00
N ALA A 116 -26.29 -35.93 -18.47
CA ALA A 116 -26.26 -36.25 -17.05
C ALA A 116 -24.89 -36.82 -16.65
N TYR A 117 -24.27 -37.57 -17.56
CA TYR A 117 -22.91 -38.07 -17.41
C TYR A 117 -21.88 -36.93 -17.37
N GLN A 118 -21.98 -35.96 -18.29
CA GLN A 118 -21.07 -34.81 -18.31
C GLN A 118 -21.21 -33.98 -17.04
N ASN A 119 -22.45 -33.70 -16.60
CA ASN A 119 -22.69 -32.98 -15.34
C ASN A 119 -22.10 -33.73 -14.13
N PHE A 120 -22.21 -35.07 -14.11
CA PHE A 120 -21.62 -35.89 -13.05
C PHE A 120 -20.08 -35.80 -13.05
N CYS A 121 -19.45 -35.80 -14.24
CA CYS A 121 -18.01 -35.63 -14.37
C CYS A 121 -17.54 -34.26 -13.87
N GLU A 122 -18.21 -33.18 -14.28
CA GLU A 122 -17.88 -31.81 -13.85
C GLU A 122 -18.05 -31.66 -12.32
N MET A 123 -19.12 -32.22 -11.75
CA MET A 123 -19.34 -32.24 -10.30
C MET A 123 -18.30 -33.09 -9.55
N TYR A 124 -17.90 -34.24 -10.10
CA TYR A 124 -16.86 -35.08 -9.54
C TYR A 124 -15.50 -34.37 -9.54
N GLU A 125 -15.14 -33.70 -10.63
CA GLU A 125 -13.88 -32.94 -10.71
C GLU A 125 -13.84 -31.81 -9.69
N ALA A 126 -14.93 -31.05 -9.55
CA ALA A 126 -15.06 -30.03 -8.52
C ALA A 126 -14.94 -30.61 -7.10
N TYR A 127 -15.60 -31.75 -6.83
CA TYR A 127 -15.48 -32.43 -5.54
C TYR A 127 -14.07 -32.97 -5.26
N HIS A 128 -13.40 -33.52 -6.26
CA HIS A 128 -12.04 -34.02 -6.12
C HIS A 128 -11.03 -32.89 -5.87
N ALA A 129 -11.19 -31.76 -6.58
CA ALA A 129 -10.40 -30.55 -6.36
C ALA A 129 -10.54 -29.97 -4.94
N LEU A 130 -11.69 -30.20 -4.29
CA LEU A 130 -11.93 -29.81 -2.89
C LEU A 130 -11.36 -30.80 -1.86
N GLY A 131 -10.67 -31.88 -2.28
CA GLY A 131 -10.09 -32.90 -1.39
C GLY A 131 -10.95 -34.15 -1.22
N GLY A 132 -11.75 -34.49 -2.25
CA GLY A 132 -12.68 -35.62 -2.27
C GLY A 132 -12.11 -36.99 -1.90
N ASN A 133 -12.86 -37.76 -1.11
CA ASN A 133 -12.49 -39.13 -0.73
C ASN A 133 -12.71 -40.13 -1.89
N GLY A 134 -11.93 -41.23 -1.92
CA GLY A 134 -11.96 -42.26 -2.97
C GLY A 134 -13.26 -43.08 -3.12
N MET A 135 -14.27 -42.84 -2.26
CA MET A 135 -15.60 -43.46 -2.40
C MET A 135 -16.34 -42.94 -3.63
N VAL A 136 -16.28 -41.64 -3.90
CA VAL A 136 -16.95 -41.04 -5.08
C VAL A 136 -16.25 -41.44 -6.38
N THR A 137 -14.95 -41.71 -6.33
CA THR A 137 -14.19 -42.23 -7.47
C THR A 137 -14.70 -43.59 -7.93
N LYS A 138 -15.11 -44.47 -7.01
CA LYS A 138 -15.74 -45.76 -7.35
C LYS A 138 -17.11 -45.56 -8.00
N MET A 139 -17.92 -44.64 -7.46
CA MET A 139 -19.22 -44.30 -8.07
C MET A 139 -19.07 -43.72 -9.49
N LYS A 140 -17.99 -42.97 -9.75
CA LYS A 140 -17.67 -42.53 -11.11
C LYS A 140 -17.39 -43.71 -12.04
N GLN A 141 -16.58 -44.68 -11.60
CA GLN A 141 -16.31 -45.88 -12.39
C GLN A 141 -17.59 -46.66 -12.72
N GLU A 142 -18.50 -46.82 -11.75
CA GLU A 142 -19.80 -47.47 -11.96
C GLU A 142 -20.65 -46.74 -13.00
N ILE A 143 -20.68 -45.39 -12.96
CA ILE A 143 -21.37 -44.55 -13.94
C ILE A 143 -20.72 -44.61 -15.33
N ASP A 144 -19.39 -44.61 -15.39
CA ASP A 144 -18.60 -44.72 -16.63
C ASP A 144 -18.90 -46.06 -17.33
N GLU A 145 -18.98 -47.17 -16.57
CA GLU A 145 -19.33 -48.50 -17.08
C GLU A 145 -20.75 -48.56 -17.65
N LEU A 146 -21.73 -47.94 -16.98
CA LEU A 146 -23.11 -47.85 -17.47
C LEU A 146 -23.20 -47.04 -18.77
N HIS A 147 -22.46 -45.92 -18.85
CA HIS A 147 -22.46 -45.08 -20.05
C HIS A 147 -21.83 -45.80 -21.27
N ILE A 148 -20.76 -46.55 -21.05
CA ILE A 148 -20.10 -47.33 -22.12
C ILE A 148 -21.02 -48.41 -22.68
N LYS A 149 -21.76 -49.14 -21.82
CA LYS A 149 -22.73 -50.16 -22.27
C LYS A 149 -23.77 -49.56 -23.20
N LYS A 150 -24.30 -48.38 -22.89
CA LYS A 150 -25.29 -47.69 -23.73
C LYS A 150 -24.75 -47.20 -25.08
N LYS A 151 -23.45 -46.92 -25.19
CA LYS A 151 -22.84 -46.44 -26.43
C LYS A 151 -22.48 -47.57 -27.40
N GLY A 152 -22.47 -48.82 -26.91
CA GLY A 152 -22.15 -50.03 -27.68
C GLY A 152 -23.34 -50.75 -28.30
N ASP A 153 -24.56 -50.41 -27.89
CA ASP A 153 -25.84 -50.85 -28.50
C ASP A 153 -26.36 -49.80 -29.51
#